data_AF-A0A355D7Q7-F1
#
_entry.id   AF-A0A355D7Q7-F1
#
_cell.length_a   1.000
_cell.length_b   1.000
_cell.length_c   1.000
_cell.angle_alpha   90.00
_cell.angle_beta   90.00
_cell.angle_gamma   90.00
#
_symmetry.space_group_name_H-M   'P 1'
#
loop_
_entity.id
_entity.type
_entity.pdbx_description
1 polymer ?
#
loop_
_entity_poly.entity_id
_entity_poly.type
_entity_poly.pdbx_seq_one_letter_code
_entity_poly.pdbx_strand_id
1 'polypeptide(L)'
;MLEYLLKTPRCIDNLDRILLQLKEIKNLKFIGAYFDTEKELPAYVRHLNLRWPELFSHMVTIEALTEEQIRHYSICTIYYSDDNSLQSVNTDNKLSGYIANCPDYLTIENPDILKLIHGFELLGVSFIQIEYDCANKELFEAVYENSLYELNFDNLALMLRVVYRIESESDIQHRNYTLILMKPDSSLSLYVKKNISAYIEIILSNSGSSISDDENAVLSVLNDEEISTEQKINYIKLLQTPITLLSKVEDTTLWDSLLERRLVKYSEENIIVYSNLKKYNSTLIQFINSGERKLDFTTG
;
A
#
# COMPACT_ATOMS: atom_id res chain seq x y z
N MET A 1 16.28 -41.53 11.35
CA MET A 1 14.94 -42.11 11.55
C MET A 1 13.86 -41.22 10.94
N LEU A 2 13.75 -39.93 11.32
CA LEU A 2 12.79 -39.00 10.69
C LEU A 2 13.00 -38.85 9.17
N GLU A 3 14.25 -38.69 8.73
CA GLU A 3 14.62 -38.65 7.30
C GLU A 3 14.14 -39.89 6.52
N TYR A 4 14.25 -41.08 7.11
CA TYR A 4 13.80 -42.32 6.49
C TYR A 4 12.26 -42.40 6.39
N LEU A 5 11.55 -41.85 7.39
CA LEU A 5 10.09 -41.81 7.41
C LEU A 5 9.54 -40.81 6.38
N LEU A 6 10.20 -39.66 6.21
CA LEU A 6 9.86 -38.68 5.18
C LEU A 6 10.03 -39.23 3.76
N LYS A 7 11.02 -40.11 3.54
CA LYS A 7 11.30 -40.77 2.25
C LYS A 7 10.38 -41.96 1.93
N THR A 8 9.67 -42.50 2.92
CA THR A 8 8.98 -43.80 2.78
C THR A 8 7.46 -43.64 2.90
N PRO A 9 6.71 -43.60 1.76
CA PRO A 9 5.25 -43.42 1.77
C PRO A 9 4.48 -44.48 2.57
N ARG A 10 5.06 -45.67 2.74
CA ARG A 10 4.48 -46.77 3.53
C ARG A 10 4.51 -46.55 5.04
N CYS A 11 5.12 -45.46 5.52
CA CYS A 11 5.26 -45.15 6.95
C CYS A 11 4.59 -43.83 7.37
N ILE A 12 3.66 -43.31 6.57
CA ILE A 12 2.91 -42.07 6.86
C ILE A 12 2.27 -42.11 8.25
N ASP A 13 1.67 -43.23 8.65
CA ASP A 13 1.07 -43.38 10.00
C ASP A 13 2.09 -43.20 11.14
N ASN A 14 3.34 -43.64 10.94
CA ASN A 14 4.41 -43.48 11.93
C ASN A 14 4.96 -42.06 11.95
N LEU A 15 5.03 -41.40 10.78
CA LEU A 15 5.39 -39.98 10.67
C LEU A 15 4.34 -39.12 11.39
N ASP A 16 3.06 -39.38 11.14
CA ASP A 16 1.95 -38.67 11.76
C ASP A 16 1.96 -38.80 13.29
N ARG A 17 2.24 -40.00 13.81
CA ARG A 17 2.37 -40.21 15.26
C ARG A 17 3.52 -39.42 15.87
N ILE A 18 4.67 -39.33 15.19
CA ILE A 18 5.81 -38.53 15.68
C ILE A 18 5.46 -37.04 15.65
N LEU A 19 4.82 -36.55 14.58
CA LEU A 19 4.42 -35.15 14.46
C LEU A 19 3.37 -34.78 15.51
N LEU A 20 2.40 -35.66 15.77
CA LEU A 20 1.42 -35.49 16.85
C LEU A 20 2.09 -35.46 18.23
N GLN A 21 3.05 -36.36 18.49
CA GLN A 21 3.81 -36.32 19.73
C GLN A 21 4.58 -35.02 19.89
N LEU A 22 5.24 -34.54 18.84
CA LEU A 22 5.95 -33.25 18.84
C LEU A 22 5.01 -32.07 19.09
N LYS A 23 3.79 -32.12 18.54
CA LYS A 23 2.71 -31.16 18.79
C LYS A 23 2.26 -31.17 20.25
N GLU A 24 2.02 -32.35 20.82
CA GLU A 24 1.57 -32.51 22.22
C GLU A 24 2.61 -31.99 23.21
N ILE A 25 3.89 -32.31 23.01
CA ILE A 25 4.98 -31.88 23.91
C ILE A 25 5.50 -30.46 23.61
N LYS A 26 5.01 -29.82 22.53
CA LYS A 26 5.46 -28.51 22.04
C LYS A 26 6.99 -28.36 21.94
N ASN A 27 7.67 -29.40 21.44
CA ASN A 27 9.15 -29.41 21.39
C ASN A 27 9.68 -28.63 20.17
N LEU A 28 9.55 -27.31 20.22
CA LEU A 28 10.02 -26.40 19.18
C LEU A 28 11.54 -26.46 18.97
N LYS A 29 12.32 -26.77 20.01
CA LYS A 29 13.78 -26.93 19.91
C LYS A 29 14.17 -28.06 18.96
N PHE A 30 13.46 -29.19 19.01
CA PHE A 30 13.70 -30.29 18.08
C PHE A 30 13.29 -29.92 16.65
N ILE A 31 12.17 -29.21 16.48
CA ILE A 31 11.71 -28.72 15.17
C ILE A 31 12.77 -27.83 14.53
N GLY A 32 13.26 -26.82 15.25
CA GLY A 32 14.34 -25.94 14.77
C GLY A 32 15.62 -26.71 14.44
N ALA A 33 16.10 -27.54 15.38
CA ALA A 33 17.33 -28.29 15.18
C ALA A 33 17.25 -29.28 14.00
N TYR A 34 16.08 -29.86 13.70
CA TYR A 34 15.91 -30.69 12.51
C TYR A 34 15.80 -29.85 11.24
N PHE A 35 15.10 -28.71 11.30
CA PHE A 35 14.97 -27.77 10.19
C PHE A 35 16.33 -27.29 9.70
N ASP A 36 17.26 -26.99 10.60
CA ASP A 36 18.65 -26.60 10.29
C ASP A 36 19.46 -27.67 9.54
N THR A 37 19.00 -28.92 9.54
CA THR A 37 19.68 -30.00 8.79
C THR A 37 19.38 -29.96 7.30
N GLU A 38 18.33 -29.24 6.88
CA GLU A 38 17.82 -29.14 5.50
C GLU A 38 17.48 -30.49 4.84
N LYS A 39 17.44 -31.58 5.60
CA LYS A 39 17.20 -32.93 5.09
C LYS A 39 15.73 -33.17 4.80
N GLU A 40 15.42 -33.42 3.53
CA GLU A 40 14.05 -33.62 3.04
C GLU A 40 13.13 -32.45 3.40
N LEU A 41 13.67 -31.23 3.32
CA LEU A 41 13.01 -29.99 3.71
C LEU A 41 11.59 -29.83 3.11
N PRO A 42 11.36 -30.12 1.81
CA PRO A 42 10.01 -30.00 1.23
C PRO A 42 8.99 -30.93 1.88
N ALA A 43 9.36 -32.20 2.08
CA ALA A 43 8.48 -33.19 2.70
C ALA A 43 8.25 -32.86 4.17
N TYR A 44 9.30 -32.45 4.87
CA TYR A 44 9.24 -32.08 6.28
C TYR A 44 8.25 -30.94 6.53
N VAL A 45 8.42 -29.82 5.82
CA VAL A 45 7.57 -28.62 5.98
C VAL A 45 6.12 -28.92 5.60
N ARG A 46 5.90 -29.61 4.47
CA ARG A 46 4.55 -29.99 4.04
C ARG A 46 3.80 -30.81 5.09
N HIS A 47 4.42 -31.87 5.61
CA HIS A 47 3.77 -32.72 6.61
C HIS A 47 3.58 -32.00 7.94
N LEU A 48 4.53 -31.14 8.33
CA LEU A 48 4.46 -30.38 9.56
C LEU A 48 3.32 -29.35 9.53
N ASN A 49 3.19 -28.60 8.44
CA ASN A 49 2.09 -27.65 8.23
C ASN A 49 0.72 -28.34 8.15
N LEU A 50 0.65 -29.51 7.51
CA LEU A 50 -0.60 -30.28 7.41
C LEU A 50 -1.08 -30.82 8.77
N ARG A 51 -0.16 -31.26 9.64
CA ARG A 51 -0.51 -31.89 10.93
C ARG A 51 -0.53 -30.92 12.11
N TRP A 52 0.20 -29.82 11.99
CA TRP A 52 0.27 -28.77 13.00
C TRP A 52 0.18 -27.38 12.36
N PRO A 53 -1.01 -26.99 11.84
CA PRO A 53 -1.20 -25.66 11.24
C PRO A 53 -0.86 -24.52 12.18
N GLU A 54 -1.12 -24.68 13.49
CA GLU A 54 -0.85 -23.65 14.50
C GLU A 54 0.64 -23.53 14.88
N LEU A 55 1.52 -24.31 14.26
CA LEU A 55 2.94 -24.33 14.59
C LEU A 55 3.58 -22.96 14.38
N PHE A 56 3.32 -22.31 13.23
CA PHE A 56 3.91 -21.02 12.92
C PHE A 56 3.57 -19.97 14.00
N SER A 57 2.30 -19.93 14.41
CA SER A 57 1.83 -19.07 15.50
C SER A 57 2.57 -19.34 16.82
N HIS A 58 2.89 -20.60 17.13
CA HIS A 58 3.69 -20.95 18.30
C HIS A 58 5.18 -20.55 18.15
N MET A 59 5.75 -20.68 16.95
CA MET A 59 7.13 -20.28 16.69
C MET A 59 7.34 -18.78 16.96
N VAL A 60 6.41 -17.95 16.49
CA VAL A 60 6.47 -16.49 16.64
C VAL A 60 6.21 -16.04 18.09
N THR A 61 5.45 -16.81 18.89
CA THR A 61 5.05 -16.40 20.25
C THR A 61 5.94 -16.88 21.38
N ILE A 62 6.62 -18.03 21.20
CA ILE A 62 7.35 -18.70 22.30
C ILE A 62 8.85 -18.36 22.29
N GLU A 63 9.34 -17.55 21.33
CA GLU A 63 10.76 -17.18 21.16
C GLU A 63 11.72 -18.40 21.19
N ALA A 64 11.24 -19.56 20.75
CA ALA A 64 12.00 -20.81 20.81
C ALA A 64 12.96 -21.00 19.61
N LEU A 65 12.79 -20.21 18.56
CA LEU A 65 13.54 -20.24 17.30
C LEU A 65 14.14 -18.86 17.04
N THR A 66 15.22 -18.81 16.26
CA THR A 66 15.81 -17.54 15.82
C THR A 66 14.92 -16.87 14.76
N GLU A 67 15.06 -15.56 14.59
CA GLU A 67 14.34 -14.83 13.53
C GLU A 67 14.65 -15.37 12.13
N GLU A 68 15.91 -15.75 11.89
CA GLU A 68 16.35 -16.39 10.64
C GLU A 68 15.61 -17.71 10.38
N GLN A 69 15.44 -18.55 11.41
CA GLN A 69 14.70 -19.80 11.30
C GLN A 69 13.21 -19.55 11.02
N ILE A 70 12.59 -18.60 11.72
CA ILE A 70 11.18 -18.25 11.50
C ILE A 70 10.97 -17.74 10.08
N ARG A 71 11.87 -16.87 9.60
CA ARG A 71 11.86 -16.36 8.24
C ARG A 71 12.00 -17.47 7.22
N HIS A 72 13.03 -18.31 7.34
CA HIS A 72 13.27 -19.40 6.41
C HIS A 72 12.09 -20.39 6.40
N TYR A 73 11.50 -20.68 7.57
CA TYR A 73 10.32 -21.52 7.67
C TYR A 73 9.10 -20.90 6.97
N SER A 74 8.90 -19.59 7.09
CA SER A 74 7.80 -18.88 6.41
C SER A 74 7.92 -18.98 4.88
N ILE A 75 9.13 -18.82 4.33
CA ILE A 75 9.40 -18.97 2.89
C ILE A 75 9.16 -20.42 2.44
N CYS A 76 9.69 -21.39 3.19
CA CYS A 76 9.47 -22.81 2.90
C CYS A 76 7.98 -23.19 2.96
N THR A 77 7.23 -22.57 3.87
CA THR A 77 5.79 -22.80 4.00
C THR A 77 5.07 -22.38 2.73
N ILE A 78 5.42 -21.24 2.12
CA ILE A 78 4.88 -20.81 0.83
C ILE A 78 5.30 -21.77 -0.30
N TYR A 79 6.57 -22.21 -0.32
CA TYR A 79 7.07 -23.06 -1.41
C TYR A 79 6.55 -24.50 -1.43
N TYR A 80 6.27 -25.07 -0.25
CA TYR A 80 6.06 -26.52 -0.11
C TYR A 80 4.67 -26.92 0.38
N SER A 81 3.85 -25.97 0.83
CA SER A 81 2.46 -26.24 1.23
C SER A 81 1.53 -26.08 0.04
N ASP A 82 0.47 -26.90 -0.02
CA ASP A 82 -0.67 -26.62 -0.91
C ASP A 82 -1.53 -25.46 -0.37
N ASP A 83 -2.37 -24.89 -1.23
CA ASP A 83 -3.20 -23.72 -0.91
C ASP A 83 -4.03 -23.90 0.37
N ASN A 84 -4.65 -25.06 0.55
CA ASN A 84 -5.47 -25.36 1.74
C ASN A 84 -4.62 -25.38 3.02
N SER A 85 -3.44 -25.99 2.94
CA SER A 85 -2.49 -26.05 4.05
C SER A 85 -1.93 -24.66 4.36
N LEU A 86 -1.60 -23.87 3.33
CA LEU A 86 -1.08 -22.52 3.49
C LEU A 86 -2.09 -21.60 4.19
N GLN A 87 -3.36 -21.67 3.79
CA GLN A 87 -4.44 -20.95 4.47
C GLN A 87 -4.64 -21.42 5.92
N SER A 88 -4.55 -22.73 6.16
CA SER A 88 -4.68 -23.30 7.51
C SER A 88 -3.54 -22.84 8.44
N VAL A 89 -2.32 -22.74 7.93
CA VAL A 89 -1.16 -22.23 8.68
C VAL A 89 -1.32 -20.75 9.03
N ASN A 90 -2.01 -19.98 8.19
CA ASN A 90 -2.30 -18.56 8.45
C ASN A 90 -3.43 -18.35 9.47
N THR A 91 -3.44 -19.14 10.54
CA THR A 91 -4.39 -18.99 11.65
C THR A 91 -4.25 -17.60 12.27
N ASP A 92 -5.36 -16.90 12.47
CA ASP A 92 -5.42 -15.53 13.01
C ASP A 92 -4.50 -14.53 12.28
N ASN A 93 -4.27 -14.71 10.97
CA ASN A 93 -3.37 -13.89 10.16
C ASN A 93 -1.95 -13.78 10.71
N LYS A 94 -1.47 -14.80 11.45
CA LYS A 94 -0.13 -14.77 12.06
C LYS A 94 0.98 -14.87 11.03
N LEU A 95 0.80 -15.68 9.98
CA LEU A 95 1.78 -15.81 8.91
C LEU A 95 1.79 -14.55 8.03
N SER A 96 0.62 -14.12 7.54
CA SER A 96 0.53 -12.92 6.72
C SER A 96 0.96 -11.67 7.48
N GLY A 97 0.58 -11.55 8.75
CA GLY A 97 1.00 -10.47 9.64
C GLY A 97 2.52 -10.45 9.85
N TYR A 98 3.16 -11.59 10.09
CA TYR A 98 4.62 -11.66 10.20
C TYR A 98 5.31 -11.19 8.91
N ILE A 99 4.85 -11.68 7.75
CA ILE A 99 5.41 -11.32 6.44
C ILE A 99 5.26 -9.81 6.21
N ALA A 100 4.07 -9.26 6.42
CA ALA A 100 3.74 -7.86 6.19
C ALA A 100 4.53 -6.88 7.09
N ASN A 101 4.88 -7.30 8.30
CA ASN A 101 5.59 -6.48 9.29
C ASN A 101 7.12 -6.60 9.19
N CYS A 102 7.65 -7.46 8.32
CA CYS A 102 9.10 -7.67 8.17
C CYS A 102 9.60 -6.81 6.99
N PRO A 103 10.28 -5.66 7.22
CA PRO A 103 10.59 -4.72 6.14
C PRO A 103 11.55 -5.30 5.10
N ASP A 104 12.49 -6.12 5.54
CA ASP A 104 13.52 -6.74 4.72
C ASP A 104 13.09 -8.08 4.12
N TYR A 105 11.81 -8.48 4.25
CA TYR A 105 11.32 -9.82 3.88
C TYR A 105 11.64 -10.22 2.44
N LEU A 106 11.63 -9.25 1.51
CA LEU A 106 11.93 -9.46 0.09
C LEU A 106 13.42 -9.73 -0.21
N THR A 107 14.28 -9.74 0.81
CA THR A 107 15.70 -10.15 0.72
C THR A 107 15.80 -11.67 0.62
N ILE A 108 15.48 -12.19 -0.57
CA ILE A 108 15.51 -13.62 -0.88
C ILE A 108 16.47 -13.85 -2.05
N GLU A 109 17.41 -14.76 -1.88
CA GLU A 109 18.32 -15.18 -2.94
C GLU A 109 17.60 -16.09 -3.93
N ASN A 110 17.63 -15.76 -5.22
CA ASN A 110 17.01 -16.53 -6.31
C ASN A 110 15.55 -16.95 -6.04
N PRO A 111 14.62 -16.00 -5.82
CA PRO A 111 13.23 -16.32 -5.46
C PRO A 111 12.46 -16.97 -6.61
N ASP A 112 11.58 -17.90 -6.29
CA ASP A 112 10.51 -18.32 -7.21
C ASP A 112 9.38 -17.28 -7.12
N ILE A 113 9.49 -16.24 -7.95
CA ILE A 113 8.61 -15.07 -7.93
C ILE A 113 7.15 -15.48 -8.07
N LEU A 114 6.83 -16.37 -9.01
CA LEU A 114 5.44 -16.79 -9.26
C LEU A 114 4.82 -17.45 -8.04
N LYS A 115 5.55 -18.34 -7.36
CA LYS A 115 5.06 -18.98 -6.14
C LYS A 115 4.92 -18.01 -4.97
N LEU A 116 5.88 -17.11 -4.79
CA LEU A 116 5.83 -16.14 -3.71
C LEU A 116 4.65 -15.20 -3.87
N ILE A 117 4.44 -14.64 -5.07
CA ILE A 117 3.32 -13.75 -5.37
C ILE A 117 1.98 -14.47 -5.15
N HIS A 118 1.81 -15.68 -5.70
CA HIS A 118 0.60 -16.49 -5.46
C HIS A 118 0.37 -16.73 -3.96
N GLY A 119 1.43 -17.05 -3.21
CA GLY A 119 1.37 -17.23 -1.77
C GLY A 119 0.96 -15.95 -1.04
N PHE A 120 1.54 -14.81 -1.39
CA PHE A 120 1.20 -13.51 -0.81
C PHE A 120 -0.26 -13.12 -1.07
N GLU A 121 -0.74 -13.31 -2.30
CA GLU A 121 -2.14 -13.08 -2.67
C GLU A 121 -3.09 -13.99 -1.88
N LEU A 122 -2.79 -15.29 -1.82
CA LEU A 122 -3.62 -16.27 -1.11
C LEU A 122 -3.71 -15.98 0.39
N LEU A 123 -2.62 -15.49 0.98
CA LEU A 123 -2.51 -15.12 2.38
C LEU A 123 -3.08 -13.73 2.68
N GLY A 124 -3.38 -12.93 1.67
CA GLY A 124 -3.78 -11.52 1.83
C GLY A 124 -2.67 -10.66 2.43
N VAL A 125 -1.41 -10.91 2.04
CA VAL A 125 -0.27 -10.11 2.49
C VAL A 125 -0.32 -8.72 1.86
N SER A 126 -0.12 -7.71 2.69
CA SER A 126 0.07 -6.33 2.28
C SER A 126 1.25 -5.77 3.08
N PHE A 127 2.41 -5.60 2.43
CA PHE A 127 3.62 -5.13 3.09
C PHE A 127 3.45 -3.71 3.66
N ILE A 128 3.66 -3.56 4.97
CA ILE A 128 3.52 -2.27 5.67
C ILE A 128 4.70 -1.37 5.31
N GLN A 129 5.90 -1.94 5.29
CA GLN A 129 7.14 -1.27 4.93
C GLN A 129 7.99 -2.22 4.09
N ILE A 130 8.75 -1.66 3.15
CA ILE A 130 9.66 -2.42 2.29
C ILE A 130 11.05 -1.78 2.32
N GLU A 131 12.04 -2.56 2.76
CA GLU A 131 13.45 -2.20 2.70
C GLU A 131 14.01 -2.51 1.31
N TYR A 132 13.95 -1.52 0.42
CA TYR A 132 14.28 -1.72 -0.98
C TYR A 132 15.75 -2.06 -1.21
N ASP A 133 16.68 -1.52 -0.42
CA ASP A 133 18.12 -1.61 -0.68
C ASP A 133 18.61 -3.06 -0.70
N CYS A 134 18.13 -3.89 0.23
CA CYS A 134 18.44 -5.32 0.29
C CYS A 134 17.45 -6.22 -0.46
N ALA A 135 16.28 -5.70 -0.86
CA ALA A 135 15.27 -6.49 -1.56
C ALA A 135 15.75 -7.03 -2.92
N ASN A 136 15.28 -8.23 -3.26
CA ASN A 136 15.38 -8.75 -4.62
C ASN A 136 14.54 -7.88 -5.56
N LYS A 137 15.17 -7.36 -6.63
CA LYS A 137 14.55 -6.32 -7.49
C LYS A 137 13.40 -6.85 -8.33
N GLU A 138 13.51 -8.07 -8.84
CA GLU A 138 12.45 -8.71 -9.64
C GLU A 138 11.24 -9.06 -8.75
N LEU A 139 11.49 -9.54 -7.51
CA LEU A 139 10.43 -9.80 -6.55
C LEU A 139 9.73 -8.49 -6.10
N PHE A 140 10.50 -7.42 -5.88
CA PHE A 140 9.94 -6.10 -5.57
C PHE A 140 9.05 -5.59 -6.71
N GLU A 141 9.50 -5.70 -7.97
CA GLU A 141 8.72 -5.32 -9.13
C GLU A 141 7.39 -6.09 -9.19
N ALA A 142 7.42 -7.41 -8.95
CA ALA A 142 6.21 -8.20 -8.90
C ALA A 142 5.27 -7.82 -7.74
N VAL A 143 5.81 -7.49 -6.55
CA VAL A 143 5.02 -6.97 -5.42
C VAL A 143 4.35 -5.65 -5.76
N TYR A 144 5.09 -4.75 -6.42
CA TYR A 144 4.58 -3.48 -6.91
C TYR A 144 3.46 -3.67 -7.95
N GLU A 145 3.68 -4.53 -8.95
CA GLU A 145 2.73 -4.78 -10.03
C GLU A 145 1.39 -5.33 -9.52
N ASN A 146 1.44 -6.19 -8.51
CA ASN A 146 0.27 -6.83 -7.90
C ASN A 146 -0.33 -6.02 -6.73
N SER A 147 0.15 -4.81 -6.45
CA SER A 147 -0.34 -3.95 -5.35
C SER A 147 -0.32 -4.64 -3.97
N LEU A 148 0.69 -5.47 -3.70
CA LEU A 148 0.83 -6.27 -2.48
C LEU A 148 1.45 -5.47 -1.31
N TYR A 149 1.24 -4.16 -1.27
CA TYR A 149 1.79 -3.26 -0.27
C TYR A 149 0.70 -2.33 0.26
N GLU A 150 0.81 -1.93 1.52
CA GLU A 150 -0.15 -1.00 2.10
C GLU A 150 -0.01 0.36 1.44
N LEU A 151 -1.14 0.96 1.07
CA LEU A 151 -1.19 2.35 0.66
C LEU A 151 -0.96 3.22 1.89
N ASN A 152 0.29 3.60 2.12
CA ASN A 152 0.74 4.56 3.12
C ASN A 152 1.80 5.50 2.50
N PHE A 153 2.17 6.57 3.20
CA PHE A 153 3.06 7.58 2.63
C PHE A 153 4.46 7.04 2.33
N ASP A 154 5.00 6.16 3.19
CA ASP A 154 6.35 5.61 3.02
C ASP A 154 6.44 4.73 1.76
N ASN A 155 5.46 3.85 1.56
CA ASN A 155 5.37 3.02 0.36
C ASN A 155 5.08 3.88 -0.89
N LEU A 156 4.22 4.89 -0.79
CA LEU A 156 3.97 5.84 -1.90
C LEU A 156 5.26 6.55 -2.32
N ALA A 157 6.00 7.10 -1.36
CA ALA A 157 7.28 7.75 -1.60
C ALA A 157 8.31 6.77 -2.19
N LEU A 158 8.36 5.54 -1.68
CA LEU A 158 9.22 4.49 -2.21
C LEU A 158 8.92 4.18 -3.69
N MET A 159 7.65 3.99 -4.05
CA MET A 159 7.27 3.70 -5.43
C MET A 159 7.58 4.88 -6.37
N LEU A 160 7.34 6.12 -5.93
CA LEU A 160 7.70 7.31 -6.69
C LEU A 160 9.23 7.44 -6.87
N ARG A 161 10.00 7.16 -5.83
CA ARG A 161 11.47 7.22 -5.88
C ARG A 161 12.05 6.15 -6.79
N VAL A 162 11.63 4.91 -6.62
CA VAL A 162 12.26 3.74 -7.27
C VAL A 162 11.68 3.50 -8.66
N VAL A 163 10.35 3.43 -8.78
CA VAL A 163 9.68 3.03 -10.03
C VAL A 163 9.50 4.24 -10.97
N TYR A 164 9.17 5.41 -10.42
CA TYR A 164 9.03 6.63 -11.20
C TYR A 164 10.34 7.39 -11.37
N ARG A 165 11.38 7.04 -10.59
CA ARG A 165 12.71 7.68 -10.61
C ARG A 165 12.63 9.17 -10.28
N ILE A 166 11.78 9.52 -9.31
CA ILE A 166 11.65 10.89 -8.81
C ILE A 166 12.68 11.11 -7.70
N GLU A 167 13.62 12.02 -7.91
CA GLU A 167 14.69 12.33 -6.95
C GLU A 167 14.27 13.39 -5.91
N SER A 168 13.28 14.23 -6.26
CA SER A 168 12.85 15.37 -5.44
C SER A 168 11.87 14.92 -4.36
N GLU A 169 12.36 14.79 -3.13
CA GLU A 169 11.51 14.52 -1.95
C GLU A 169 10.45 15.61 -1.76
N SER A 170 10.75 16.86 -2.13
CA SER A 170 9.78 17.96 -2.07
C SER A 170 8.64 17.76 -3.08
N ASP A 171 8.92 17.31 -4.29
CA ASP A 171 7.88 17.00 -5.27
C ASP A 171 7.06 15.77 -4.85
N ILE A 172 7.71 14.74 -4.28
CA ILE A 172 7.01 13.58 -3.70
C ILE A 172 6.07 14.03 -2.56
N GLN A 173 6.52 14.94 -1.70
CA GLN A 173 5.72 15.38 -0.56
C GLN A 173 4.54 16.27 -0.96
N HIS A 174 4.74 17.21 -1.89
CA HIS A 174 3.76 18.25 -2.16
C HIS A 174 3.02 18.09 -3.50
N ARG A 175 3.49 17.23 -4.40
CA ARG A 175 2.98 17.08 -5.78
C ARG A 175 2.84 15.63 -6.22
N ASN A 176 2.70 14.70 -5.27
CA ASN A 176 2.65 13.26 -5.57
C ASN A 176 1.52 12.89 -6.52
N TYR A 177 0.33 13.51 -6.43
CA TYR A 177 -0.78 13.11 -7.29
C TYR A 177 -0.50 13.48 -8.75
N THR A 178 0.10 14.65 -8.98
CA THR A 178 0.63 15.06 -10.28
C THR A 178 1.62 14.03 -10.81
N LEU A 179 2.57 13.60 -9.99
CA LEU A 179 3.58 12.61 -10.38
C LEU A 179 2.94 11.26 -10.74
N ILE A 180 1.96 10.80 -9.95
CA ILE A 180 1.22 9.56 -10.20
C ILE A 180 0.51 9.63 -11.55
N LEU A 181 -0.18 10.75 -11.83
CA LEU A 181 -0.93 10.97 -13.08
C LEU A 181 -0.04 11.11 -14.32
N MET A 182 1.28 11.30 -14.18
CA MET A 182 2.21 11.24 -15.33
C MET A 182 2.27 9.85 -15.97
N LYS A 183 1.88 8.81 -15.23
CA LYS A 183 1.83 7.40 -15.71
C LYS A 183 0.47 6.78 -15.37
N PRO A 184 -0.62 7.16 -16.09
CA PRO A 184 -1.99 6.77 -15.74
C PRO A 184 -2.24 5.25 -15.80
N ASP A 185 -1.48 4.52 -16.61
CA ASP A 185 -1.63 3.07 -16.79
C ASP A 185 -0.69 2.25 -15.87
N SER A 186 0.05 2.89 -14.98
CA SER A 186 0.93 2.19 -14.03
C SER A 186 0.15 1.52 -12.90
N SER A 187 0.71 0.46 -12.32
CA SER A 187 0.11 -0.23 -11.16
C SER A 187 -0.17 0.71 -10.00
N LEU A 188 0.73 1.67 -9.71
CA LEU A 188 0.49 2.67 -8.67
C LEU A 188 -0.70 3.57 -8.99
N SER A 189 -0.81 4.07 -10.21
CA SER A 189 -1.92 4.96 -10.59
C SER A 189 -3.26 4.26 -10.51
N LEU A 190 -3.33 3.01 -10.98
CA LEU A 190 -4.52 2.18 -10.87
C LEU A 190 -4.87 1.86 -9.41
N TYR A 191 -3.87 1.56 -8.58
CA TYR A 191 -4.06 1.26 -7.17
C TYR A 191 -4.56 2.48 -6.38
N VAL A 192 -3.99 3.66 -6.63
CA VAL A 192 -4.44 4.93 -6.05
C VAL A 192 -5.85 5.28 -6.50
N LYS A 193 -6.16 5.15 -7.80
CA LYS A 193 -7.49 5.42 -8.34
C LYS A 193 -8.57 4.56 -7.68
N LYS A 194 -8.30 3.27 -7.46
CA LYS A 194 -9.22 2.34 -6.79
C LYS A 194 -9.45 2.68 -5.30
N ASN A 195 -8.54 3.43 -4.69
CA ASN A 195 -8.53 3.74 -3.26
C ASN A 195 -8.43 5.26 -3.01
N ILE A 196 -9.03 6.08 -3.89
CA ILE A 196 -8.74 7.51 -3.95
C ILE A 196 -9.10 8.25 -2.65
N SER A 197 -10.20 7.86 -1.99
CA SER A 197 -10.58 8.45 -0.70
C SER A 197 -9.52 8.18 0.39
N ALA A 198 -9.01 6.95 0.48
CA ALA A 198 -7.96 6.61 1.44
C ALA A 198 -6.64 7.31 1.10
N TYR A 199 -6.31 7.39 -0.20
CA TYR A 199 -5.16 8.14 -0.69
C TYR A 199 -5.18 9.61 -0.22
N ILE A 200 -6.33 10.29 -0.35
CA ILE A 200 -6.45 11.69 0.06
C ILE A 200 -6.15 11.88 1.55
N GLU A 201 -6.64 10.99 2.43
CA GLU A 201 -6.31 11.05 3.86
C GLU A 201 -4.81 10.97 4.14
N ILE A 202 -4.11 10.11 3.38
CA ILE A 202 -2.65 9.96 3.47
C ILE A 202 -1.98 11.28 3.07
N ILE A 203 -2.40 11.90 1.97
CA ILE A 203 -1.79 13.16 1.50
C ILE A 203 -2.11 14.32 2.47
N LEU A 204 -3.33 14.41 2.98
CA LEU A 204 -3.71 15.41 3.98
C LEU A 204 -2.84 15.32 5.24
N SER A 205 -2.50 14.10 5.66
CA SER A 205 -1.69 13.87 6.86
C SER A 205 -0.18 14.08 6.66
N ASN A 206 0.33 13.97 5.43
CA ASN A 206 1.78 13.93 5.14
C ASN A 206 2.31 15.08 4.25
N SER A 207 1.43 15.95 3.75
CA SER A 207 1.80 17.05 2.83
C SER A 207 2.57 18.21 3.48
N GLY A 208 2.95 18.15 4.76
CA GLY A 208 3.67 19.23 5.43
C GLY A 208 2.88 20.54 5.49
N SER A 209 1.54 20.46 5.50
CA SER A 209 0.60 21.60 5.40
C SER A 209 0.55 22.31 4.04
N SER A 210 1.09 21.72 2.96
CA SER A 210 1.09 22.34 1.63
C SER A 210 0.96 21.32 0.51
N ILE A 211 0.04 21.56 -0.42
CA ILE A 211 -0.14 20.78 -1.64
C ILE A 211 0.04 21.71 -2.84
N SER A 212 0.92 21.35 -3.77
CA SER A 212 1.26 22.10 -4.98
C SER A 212 1.09 21.25 -6.25
N ASP A 213 0.22 20.25 -6.20
CA ASP A 213 -0.24 19.51 -7.36
C ASP A 213 -0.72 20.44 -8.48
N ASP A 214 -0.48 20.06 -9.73
CA ASP A 214 -0.87 20.89 -10.87
C ASP A 214 -2.39 21.02 -11.03
N GLU A 215 -2.84 21.96 -11.86
CA GLU A 215 -4.27 22.23 -12.03
C GLU A 215 -5.06 20.99 -12.48
N ASN A 216 -4.47 20.11 -13.30
CA ASN A 216 -5.18 18.91 -13.77
C ASN A 216 -5.38 17.90 -12.63
N ALA A 217 -4.34 17.67 -11.82
CA ALA A 217 -4.41 16.83 -10.63
C ALA A 217 -5.41 17.40 -9.62
N VAL A 218 -5.39 18.72 -9.39
CA VAL A 218 -6.36 19.41 -8.53
C VAL A 218 -7.79 19.21 -9.02
N LEU A 219 -8.05 19.45 -10.31
CA LEU A 219 -9.40 19.28 -10.86
C LEU A 219 -9.87 17.83 -10.78
N SER A 220 -8.96 16.86 -10.99
CA SER A 220 -9.28 15.44 -10.81
C SER A 220 -9.75 15.17 -9.37
N VAL A 221 -9.09 15.71 -8.34
CA VAL A 221 -9.51 15.55 -6.94
C VAL A 221 -10.85 16.24 -6.67
N LEU A 222 -11.02 17.49 -7.13
CA LEU A 222 -12.23 18.26 -6.81
C LEU A 222 -13.49 17.72 -7.49
N ASN A 223 -13.35 17.08 -8.65
CA ASN A 223 -14.48 16.52 -9.41
C ASN A 223 -14.68 15.01 -9.16
N ASP A 224 -13.84 14.34 -8.37
CA ASP A 224 -14.01 12.91 -8.09
C ASP A 224 -15.20 12.66 -7.16
N GLU A 225 -16.15 11.80 -7.55
CA GLU A 225 -17.34 11.49 -6.76
C GLU A 225 -17.06 10.59 -5.55
N GLU A 226 -15.95 9.84 -5.55
CA GLU A 226 -15.57 8.96 -4.44
C GLU A 226 -14.90 9.71 -3.28
N ILE A 227 -14.46 10.96 -3.53
CA ILE A 227 -13.87 11.83 -2.50
C ILE A 227 -14.99 12.66 -1.85
N SER A 228 -15.11 12.55 -0.53
CA SER A 228 -16.14 13.29 0.21
C SER A 228 -15.94 14.81 0.15
N THR A 229 -17.02 15.58 0.29
CA THR A 229 -16.96 17.04 0.37
C THR A 229 -16.05 17.52 1.51
N GLU A 230 -16.05 16.83 2.65
CA GLU A 230 -15.16 17.16 3.78
C GLU A 230 -13.68 17.00 3.40
N GLN A 231 -13.33 15.90 2.75
CA GLN A 231 -11.98 15.65 2.23
C GLN A 231 -11.56 16.72 1.22
N LYS A 232 -12.44 17.05 0.26
CA LYS A 232 -12.17 18.11 -0.73
C LYS A 232 -11.96 19.46 -0.06
N ILE A 233 -12.76 19.81 0.95
CA ILE A 233 -12.58 21.05 1.72
C ILE A 233 -11.22 21.03 2.43
N ASN A 234 -10.84 19.92 3.09
CA ASN A 234 -9.55 19.81 3.74
C ASN A 234 -8.37 19.87 2.75
N TYR A 235 -8.53 19.29 1.57
CA TYR A 235 -7.56 19.39 0.48
C TYR A 235 -7.38 20.83 0.01
N ILE A 236 -8.48 21.55 -0.25
CA ILE A 236 -8.50 22.99 -0.58
C ILE A 236 -7.81 23.81 0.52
N LYS A 237 -7.85 23.37 1.80
CA LYS A 237 -7.17 24.08 2.88
C LYS A 237 -5.64 24.03 2.81
N LEU A 238 -5.08 23.03 2.14
CA LEU A 238 -3.63 22.86 2.02
C LEU A 238 -3.13 23.25 0.62
N LEU A 239 -4.04 23.35 -0.35
CA LEU A 239 -3.73 23.65 -1.74
C LEU A 239 -3.12 25.04 -1.93
N GLN A 240 -2.09 25.12 -2.77
CA GLN A 240 -1.42 26.35 -3.20
C GLN A 240 -1.69 26.68 -4.67
N THR A 241 -2.07 25.70 -5.47
CA THR A 241 -2.23 25.86 -6.92
C THR A 241 -3.58 26.51 -7.25
N PRO A 242 -3.59 27.68 -7.93
CA PRO A 242 -4.83 28.31 -8.36
C PRO A 242 -5.42 27.61 -9.59
N ILE A 243 -6.75 27.56 -9.65
CA ILE A 243 -7.53 27.07 -10.77
C ILE A 243 -7.76 28.21 -11.76
N THR A 244 -7.55 27.95 -13.04
CA THR A 244 -7.68 28.95 -14.11
C THR A 244 -9.15 29.33 -14.34
N LEU A 245 -10.03 28.33 -14.44
CA LEU A 245 -11.47 28.51 -14.68
C LEU A 245 -12.29 27.83 -13.58
N LEU A 246 -13.05 28.62 -12.82
CA LEU A 246 -13.93 28.13 -11.76
C LEU A 246 -15.00 27.18 -12.29
N SER A 247 -15.47 27.41 -13.52
CA SER A 247 -16.46 26.56 -14.21
C SER A 247 -16.01 25.12 -14.43
N LYS A 248 -14.70 24.81 -14.31
CA LYS A 248 -14.19 23.43 -14.37
C LYS A 248 -14.40 22.65 -13.07
N VAL A 249 -14.75 23.31 -11.97
CA VAL A 249 -15.08 22.65 -10.70
C VAL A 249 -16.58 22.36 -10.69
N GLU A 250 -16.93 21.09 -10.85
CA GLU A 250 -18.31 20.63 -11.03
C GLU A 250 -19.14 20.78 -9.73
N ASP A 251 -18.51 20.50 -8.59
CA ASP A 251 -19.14 20.68 -7.28
C ASP A 251 -19.15 22.16 -6.87
N THR A 252 -20.25 22.83 -7.18
CA THR A 252 -20.48 24.24 -6.87
C THR A 252 -20.54 24.57 -5.37
N THR A 253 -20.61 23.56 -4.50
CA THR A 253 -20.53 23.76 -3.05
C THR A 253 -19.13 24.17 -2.59
N LEU A 254 -18.10 23.82 -3.37
CA LEU A 254 -16.68 24.11 -3.07
C LEU A 254 -16.26 25.53 -3.47
N TRP A 255 -17.05 26.21 -4.31
CA TRP A 255 -16.68 27.49 -4.92
C TRP A 255 -16.40 28.58 -3.88
N ASP A 256 -17.16 28.61 -2.79
CA ASP A 256 -17.00 29.59 -1.72
C ASP A 256 -15.62 29.43 -1.06
N SER A 257 -15.25 28.18 -0.72
CA SER A 257 -13.93 27.86 -0.14
C SER A 257 -12.77 28.17 -1.08
N LEU A 258 -12.93 27.94 -2.39
CA LEU A 258 -11.91 28.25 -3.38
C LEU A 258 -11.68 29.77 -3.51
N LEU A 259 -12.75 30.57 -3.52
CA LEU A 259 -12.65 32.04 -3.58
C LEU A 259 -12.05 32.63 -2.30
N GLU A 260 -12.50 32.17 -1.13
CA GLU A 260 -11.99 32.63 0.18
C GLU A 260 -10.49 32.39 0.32
N ARG A 261 -10.00 31.27 -0.22
CA ARG A 261 -8.57 30.93 -0.24
C ARG A 261 -7.80 31.47 -1.43
N ARG A 262 -8.46 32.24 -2.31
CA ARG A 262 -7.85 32.84 -3.52
C ARG A 262 -7.22 31.81 -4.43
N LEU A 263 -7.81 30.62 -4.50
CA LEU A 263 -7.40 29.51 -5.34
C LEU A 263 -8.07 29.54 -6.72
N VAL A 264 -8.64 30.68 -7.10
CA VAL A 264 -9.23 30.91 -8.42
C VAL A 264 -8.54 32.10 -9.03
N LYS A 265 -8.13 31.98 -10.30
CA LYS A 265 -7.51 33.08 -11.03
C LYS A 265 -8.45 34.29 -11.07
N TYR A 266 -7.93 35.45 -10.70
CA TYR A 266 -8.67 36.71 -10.74
C TYR A 266 -8.96 37.13 -12.19
N SER A 267 -10.20 36.90 -12.64
CA SER A 267 -10.65 37.17 -14.01
C SER A 267 -12.13 37.58 -14.03
N GLU A 268 -12.50 38.38 -15.03
CA GLU A 268 -13.88 38.80 -15.28
C GLU A 268 -14.80 37.60 -15.49
N GLU A 269 -14.32 36.57 -16.21
CA GLU A 269 -15.05 35.33 -16.47
C GLU A 269 -15.39 34.59 -15.17
N ASN A 270 -14.41 34.37 -14.29
CA ASN A 270 -14.66 33.67 -13.01
C ASN A 270 -15.60 34.45 -12.10
N ILE A 271 -15.49 35.79 -12.09
CA ILE A 271 -16.39 36.66 -11.32
C ILE A 271 -17.83 36.56 -11.85
N ILE A 272 -18.02 36.64 -13.17
CA ILE A 272 -19.35 36.52 -13.81
C ILE A 272 -19.95 35.15 -13.50
N VAL A 273 -19.19 34.07 -13.76
CA VAL A 273 -19.62 32.69 -13.54
C VAL A 273 -20.07 32.46 -12.10
N TYR A 274 -19.27 32.90 -11.12
CA TYR A 274 -19.64 32.80 -9.71
C TYR A 274 -20.91 33.60 -9.41
N SER A 275 -20.97 34.86 -9.87
CA SER A 275 -22.09 35.77 -9.58
C SER A 275 -23.41 35.27 -10.16
N ASN A 276 -23.40 34.60 -11.30
CA ASN A 276 -24.60 34.06 -11.94
C ASN A 276 -25.26 32.97 -11.10
N LEU A 277 -24.47 32.17 -10.38
CA LEU A 277 -24.97 31.08 -9.55
C LEU A 277 -25.25 31.50 -8.10
N LYS A 278 -24.29 32.19 -7.47
CA LYS A 278 -24.29 32.49 -6.03
C LYS A 278 -24.75 33.91 -5.69
N LYS A 279 -25.00 34.76 -6.70
CA LYS A 279 -25.26 36.20 -6.59
C LYS A 279 -24.08 36.95 -5.94
N TYR A 280 -24.22 38.26 -5.80
CA TYR A 280 -23.27 39.09 -5.07
C TYR A 280 -23.39 38.83 -3.57
N ASN A 281 -22.42 38.12 -3.01
CA ASN A 281 -22.31 37.82 -1.58
C ASN A 281 -20.99 38.36 -1.00
N SER A 282 -20.79 38.21 0.30
CA SER A 282 -19.58 38.67 0.99
C SER A 282 -18.31 38.04 0.44
N THR A 283 -18.34 36.75 0.10
CA THR A 283 -17.21 36.01 -0.46
C THR A 283 -16.75 36.60 -1.79
N LEU A 284 -17.68 36.84 -2.72
CA LEU A 284 -17.38 37.48 -4.00
C LEU A 284 -16.87 38.92 -3.82
N ILE A 285 -17.47 39.70 -2.93
CA ILE A 285 -17.04 41.08 -2.67
C ILE A 285 -15.60 41.10 -2.15
N GLN A 286 -15.24 40.21 -1.22
CA GLN A 286 -13.88 40.09 -0.70
C GLN A 286 -12.90 39.66 -1.80
N PHE A 287 -13.28 38.70 -2.64
CA PHE A 287 -12.48 38.26 -3.77
C PHE A 287 -12.21 39.40 -4.76
N ILE A 288 -13.25 40.13 -5.19
CA ILE A 288 -13.13 41.28 -6.10
C ILE A 288 -12.20 42.35 -5.51
N ASN A 289 -12.39 42.70 -4.23
CA ASN A 289 -11.60 43.72 -3.55
C ASN A 289 -10.14 43.32 -3.30
N SER A 290 -9.81 42.03 -3.43
CA SER A 290 -8.43 41.54 -3.27
C SER A 290 -7.57 41.68 -4.53
N GLY A 291 -8.18 41.95 -5.68
CA GLY A 291 -7.45 42.08 -6.95
C GLY A 291 -6.84 43.47 -7.15
N GLU A 292 -5.64 43.49 -7.73
CA GLU A 292 -4.89 44.74 -7.99
C GLU A 292 -5.10 45.27 -9.42
N ARG A 293 -5.60 44.42 -10.33
CA ARG A 293 -5.89 44.77 -11.72
C ARG A 293 -7.28 45.37 -11.85
N LYS A 294 -7.41 46.41 -12.66
CA LYS A 294 -8.70 46.93 -13.13
C LYS A 294 -9.40 45.90 -14.03
N LEU A 295 -10.61 45.51 -13.64
CA LEU A 295 -11.47 44.61 -14.41
C LEU A 295 -12.10 45.35 -15.61
N ASP A 296 -12.19 44.68 -16.75
CA ASP A 296 -12.84 45.19 -17.96
C ASP A 296 -13.94 44.23 -18.45
N PHE A 297 -15.20 44.63 -18.21
CA PHE A 297 -16.39 43.86 -18.57
C PHE A 297 -16.95 44.23 -19.95
N THR A 298 -16.22 44.97 -20.78
CA THR A 298 -16.72 45.45 -22.08
C THR A 298 -16.75 44.39 -23.18
N THR A 299 -16.11 43.24 -22.98
CA THR A 299 -16.03 42.12 -23.96
C THR A 299 -16.80 40.87 -23.53
N GLY A 300 -17.68 40.97 -22.53
CA GLY A 300 -18.52 39.86 -22.04
C GLY A 300 -19.92 39.86 -22.64
#